data_AF-A0A6G1S0F5-F1
#
_entry.id   AF-A0A6G1S0F5-F1
#
_cell.length_a   1.000
_cell.length_b   1.000
_cell.length_c   1.000
_cell.angle_alpha   90.00
_cell.angle_beta   90.00
_cell.angle_gamma   90.00
#
_symmetry.space_group_name_H-M   'P 1'
#
loop_
_entity.id
_entity.type
_entity.pdbx_description
1 polymer ?
#
loop_
_entity_poly.entity_id
_entity_poly.type
_entity_poly.pdbx_seq_one_letter_code
_entity_poly.pdbx_strand_id
1 'polypeptide(L)'
;MVINVCLPQFKPRIHCNKISADGYEVENLISEDLARRNRGFRSEYFIKPPVHVTISFPFNIEICRINIDISSGGYQTFSGLEVYTSTSCNKTSWQNPEGQFPGLAGQPVSDKDTFTLVRSE
;
A
#
# COMPACT_ATOMS: atom_id res chain seq x y z
N MET A 1 -1.23 -0.04 -24.52
CA MET A 1 -0.93 1.23 -23.82
C MET A 1 -0.86 0.92 -22.33
N VAL A 2 0.20 1.32 -21.62
CA VAL A 2 0.29 1.18 -20.15
C VAL A 2 -0.08 2.51 -19.49
N ILE A 3 -0.88 2.47 -18.43
CA ILE A 3 -1.38 3.66 -17.72
C ILE A 3 -0.88 3.60 -16.28
N ASN A 4 -0.40 4.73 -15.75
CA ASN A 4 -0.10 4.85 -14.33
C ASN A 4 -1.41 5.08 -13.56
N VAL A 5 -1.92 4.02 -12.93
CA VAL A 5 -3.13 4.06 -12.10
C VAL A 5 -2.92 4.74 -10.73
N CYS A 6 -1.68 5.05 -10.36
CA CYS A 6 -1.36 5.77 -9.13
C CYS A 6 -1.54 7.31 -9.26
N LEU A 7 -1.96 7.82 -10.41
CA LEU A 7 -2.19 9.25 -10.59
C LEU A 7 -3.41 9.75 -9.80
N PRO A 8 -3.41 10.99 -9.29
CA PRO A 8 -4.51 11.53 -8.45
C PRO A 8 -5.90 11.46 -9.11
N GLN A 9 -5.98 11.54 -10.44
CA GLN A 9 -7.23 11.42 -11.21
C GLN A 9 -7.96 10.10 -10.98
N PHE A 10 -7.24 9.03 -10.64
CA PHE A 10 -7.77 7.71 -10.37
C PHE A 10 -8.09 7.49 -8.90
N LYS A 11 -7.77 8.47 -8.03
CA LYS A 11 -8.00 8.44 -6.58
C LYS A 11 -7.53 7.15 -5.91
N PRO A 12 -6.28 6.68 -6.18
CA PRO A 12 -5.72 5.56 -5.45
C PRO A 12 -5.63 5.92 -3.96
N ARG A 13 -5.87 4.93 -3.09
CA ARG A 13 -5.60 5.05 -1.66
C ARG A 13 -4.33 4.28 -1.36
N ILE A 14 -3.48 4.87 -0.54
CA ILE A 14 -2.27 4.23 -0.05
C ILE A 14 -2.27 4.26 1.48
N HIS A 15 -1.78 3.19 2.08
CA HIS A 15 -1.67 3.06 3.51
C HIS A 15 -0.42 2.27 3.87
N CYS A 16 0.18 2.62 5.01
CA CYS A 16 1.27 1.85 5.60
C CYS A 16 0.87 1.42 7.01
N ASN A 17 1.15 0.15 7.36
CA ASN A 17 0.89 -0.37 8.71
C ASN A 17 1.87 0.16 9.78
N LYS A 18 2.93 0.87 9.36
CA LYS A 18 3.97 1.44 10.23
C LYS A 18 4.09 2.94 10.01
N ILE A 19 4.62 3.62 11.02
CA ILE A 19 4.90 5.04 10.94
C ILE A 19 6.05 5.35 9.97
N SER A 20 5.90 6.46 9.27
CA SER A 20 6.87 6.98 8.32
C SER A 20 7.83 7.93 9.04
N ALA A 21 9.05 8.05 8.52
CA ALA A 21 9.96 9.12 8.91
C ALA A 21 9.48 10.47 8.33
N ASP A 22 9.82 11.56 9.00
CA ASP A 22 9.43 12.91 8.60
C ASP A 22 9.91 13.26 7.18
N GLY A 23 9.01 13.68 6.31
CA GLY A 23 9.26 13.99 4.89
C GLY A 23 9.39 12.77 3.97
N TYR A 24 9.20 11.55 4.49
CA TYR A 24 9.25 10.27 3.76
C TYR A 24 7.95 9.47 3.91
N GLU A 25 6.83 10.17 3.87
CA GLU A 25 5.50 9.60 4.06
C GLU A 25 5.12 8.65 2.93
N VAL A 26 4.20 7.72 3.21
CA VAL A 26 3.80 6.69 2.24
C VAL A 26 3.13 7.28 1.01
N GLU A 27 2.45 8.42 1.16
CA GLU A 27 1.79 9.19 0.11
C GLU A 27 2.75 9.64 -0.99
N ASN A 28 4.04 9.79 -0.66
CA ASN A 28 5.07 10.17 -1.63
C ASN A 28 5.15 9.17 -2.79
N LEU A 29 4.91 7.87 -2.55
CA LEU A 29 4.97 6.82 -3.58
C LEU A 29 3.94 7.02 -4.72
N ILE A 30 2.81 7.65 -4.42
CA ILE A 30 1.72 7.91 -5.40
C ILE A 30 1.57 9.39 -5.71
N SER A 31 2.47 10.24 -5.20
CA SER A 31 2.42 11.68 -5.41
C SER A 31 2.59 12.03 -6.89
N GLU A 32 1.85 13.04 -7.36
CA GLU A 32 2.04 13.64 -8.69
C GLU A 32 3.32 14.49 -8.75
N ASP A 33 3.66 15.15 -7.63
CA ASP A 33 4.91 15.90 -7.52
C ASP A 33 6.11 14.94 -7.58
N LEU A 34 6.93 15.13 -8.61
CA LEU A 34 8.13 14.35 -8.87
C LEU A 34 9.17 14.49 -7.75
N ALA A 35 9.26 15.65 -7.09
CA ALA A 35 10.17 15.85 -5.96
C ALA A 35 9.77 14.98 -4.77
N ARG A 36 8.46 14.91 -4.44
CA ARG A 36 7.94 14.01 -3.41
C ARG A 36 8.11 12.55 -3.81
N ARG A 37 7.78 12.19 -5.05
CA ARG A 37 7.92 10.82 -5.55
C ARG A 37 9.37 10.32 -5.49
N ASN A 38 10.33 11.17 -5.83
CA ASN A 38 11.75 10.83 -5.78
C ASN A 38 12.29 10.71 -4.34
N ARG A 39 11.69 11.40 -3.35
CA ARG A 39 12.01 11.14 -1.93
C ARG A 39 11.54 9.76 -1.49
N GLY A 40 10.38 9.34 -2.02
CA GLY A 40 9.80 8.04 -1.76
C GLY A 40 9.31 7.88 -0.32
N PHE A 41 9.26 6.63 0.14
CA PHE A 41 8.78 6.24 1.45
C PHE A 41 9.91 5.63 2.29
N ARG A 42 9.93 5.96 3.58
CA ARG A 42 10.86 5.39 4.55
C ARG A 42 10.20 5.32 5.91
N SER A 43 10.25 4.16 6.55
CA SER A 43 9.83 4.01 7.95
C SER A 43 10.86 4.61 8.91
N GLU A 44 10.42 4.93 10.12
CA GLU A 44 11.33 5.36 11.18
C GLU A 44 12.38 4.30 11.55
N TYR A 45 13.53 4.74 12.06
CA TYR A 45 14.70 3.87 12.29
C TYR A 45 14.47 2.75 13.31
N PHE A 46 13.50 2.92 14.22
CA PHE A 46 13.15 1.94 15.25
C PHE A 46 12.08 0.94 14.80
N ILE A 47 11.58 1.06 13.57
CA ILE A 47 10.56 0.15 13.03
C ILE A 47 11.20 -1.17 12.64
N LYS A 48 10.73 -2.24 13.27
CA LYS A 48 11.11 -3.61 12.92
C LYS A 48 10.24 -4.11 11.75
N PRO A 49 10.84 -4.78 10.73
CA PRO A 49 10.08 -5.48 9.69
C PRO A 49 9.12 -6.54 10.28
N PRO A 50 8.04 -6.91 9.56
CA PRO A 50 7.69 -6.46 8.20
C PRO A 50 6.97 -5.10 8.16
N VAL A 51 7.22 -4.36 7.08
CA VAL A 51 6.52 -3.13 6.70
C VAL A 51 5.61 -3.45 5.52
N HIS A 52 4.33 -3.16 5.66
CA HIS A 52 3.31 -3.39 4.64
C HIS A 52 2.80 -2.06 4.11
N VAL A 53 2.94 -1.89 2.79
CA VAL A 53 2.31 -0.80 2.03
C VAL A 53 1.19 -1.39 1.22
N THR A 54 -0.03 -0.89 1.44
CA THR A 54 -1.23 -1.32 0.74
C THR A 54 -1.69 -0.21 -0.18
N ILE A 55 -1.80 -0.52 -1.47
CA ILE A 55 -2.38 0.37 -2.48
C ILE A 55 -3.71 -0.22 -2.93
N SER A 56 -4.75 0.59 -2.89
CA SER A 56 -6.10 0.21 -3.27
C SER A 56 -6.62 1.16 -4.34
N PHE A 57 -7.42 0.64 -5.26
CA PHE A 57 -8.01 1.42 -6.35
C PHE A 57 -9.55 1.37 -6.29
N PRO A 58 -10.24 2.48 -6.59
CA PRO A 58 -11.71 2.54 -6.52
C PRO A 58 -12.42 1.78 -7.65
N PHE A 59 -11.67 1.08 -8.50
CA PHE A 59 -12.15 0.26 -9.59
C PHE A 59 -11.21 -0.93 -9.80
N ASN A 60 -11.72 -1.97 -10.47
CA ASN A 60 -10.92 -3.14 -10.82
C ASN A 60 -9.85 -2.77 -11.84
N ILE A 61 -8.63 -3.24 -11.60
CA ILE A 61 -7.50 -3.05 -12.51
C ILE A 61 -6.83 -4.38 -12.81
N GLU A 62 -6.25 -4.47 -14.00
CA GLU A 62 -5.33 -5.53 -14.35
C GLU A 62 -3.90 -4.98 -14.23
N ILE A 63 -3.10 -5.58 -13.36
CA ILE A 63 -1.74 -5.12 -13.09
C ILE A 63 -0.82 -5.70 -14.18
N CYS A 64 -0.39 -4.85 -15.11
CA CYS A 64 0.54 -5.25 -16.16
C CYS A 64 2.00 -5.23 -15.70
N ARG A 65 2.39 -4.23 -14.89
CA ARG A 65 3.76 -4.02 -14.44
C ARG A 65 3.80 -3.20 -13.16
N ILE A 66 4.72 -3.53 -12.26
CA ILE A 66 5.05 -2.75 -11.07
C ILE A 66 6.51 -2.32 -11.18
N ASN A 67 6.78 -1.01 -11.06
CA ASN A 67 8.13 -0.47 -11.00
C ASN A 67 8.46 -0.15 -9.55
N ILE A 68 9.56 -0.70 -9.05
CA ILE A 68 9.98 -0.54 -7.66
C ILE A 68 11.45 -0.13 -7.67
N ASP A 69 11.68 1.14 -7.33
CA ASP A 69 13.01 1.70 -7.20
C ASP A 69 13.41 1.66 -5.73
N ILE A 70 14.38 0.81 -5.40
CA ILE A 70 14.91 0.67 -4.05
C ILE A 70 16.14 1.57 -3.96
N SER A 71 15.96 2.81 -3.50
CA SER A 71 17.07 3.72 -3.22
C SER A 71 17.65 3.41 -1.83
N SER A 72 18.79 2.72 -1.80
CA SER A 72 19.52 2.46 -0.55
C SER A 72 20.31 3.70 -0.11
N GLY A 73 19.61 4.73 0.36
CA GLY A 73 20.21 5.96 0.88
C GLY A 73 20.87 5.85 2.27
N GLY A 74 21.24 4.65 2.74
CA GLY A 74 21.82 4.45 4.07
C GLY A 74 22.02 2.99 4.49
N TYR A 75 22.27 2.78 5.79
CA TYR A 75 22.55 1.48 6.45
C TYR A 75 21.36 0.50 6.52
N GLN A 76 20.17 0.91 6.09
CA GLN A 76 18.97 0.08 6.16
C GLN A 76 18.91 -0.87 4.97
N THR A 77 19.37 -2.09 5.17
CA THR A 77 19.37 -3.14 4.16
C THR A 77 17.96 -3.68 3.96
N PHE A 78 17.41 -3.48 2.77
CA PHE A 78 16.19 -4.14 2.32
C PHE A 78 16.43 -5.66 2.25
N SER A 79 15.75 -6.44 3.09
CA SER A 79 16.00 -7.89 3.19
C SER A 79 15.19 -8.74 2.20
N GLY A 80 14.05 -8.22 1.71
CA GLY A 80 13.18 -8.94 0.79
C GLY A 80 11.90 -8.17 0.48
N LEU A 81 11.34 -8.43 -0.70
CA LEU A 81 10.06 -7.86 -1.16
C LEU A 81 9.07 -8.97 -1.41
N GLU A 82 7.85 -8.80 -0.92
CA GLU A 82 6.71 -9.64 -1.27
C GLU A 82 5.59 -8.77 -1.82
N VAL A 83 4.96 -9.23 -2.91
CA VAL A 83 3.85 -8.54 -3.55
C VAL A 83 2.62 -9.43 -3.49
N TYR A 84 1.56 -8.89 -2.89
CA TYR A 84 0.27 -9.55 -2.77
C TYR A 84 -0.77 -8.75 -3.54
N THR A 85 -1.67 -9.45 -4.21
CA THR A 85 -2.80 -8.83 -4.90
C THR A 85 -4.10 -9.42 -4.37
N SER A 86 -5.12 -8.58 -4.25
CA SER A 86 -6.45 -8.99 -3.84
C SER A 86 -7.48 -8.07 -4.47
N THR A 87 -8.67 -8.60 -4.71
CA THR A 87 -9.82 -7.84 -5.20
C THR A 87 -10.90 -7.89 -4.15
N SER A 88 -11.15 -6.76 -3.49
CA SER A 88 -12.27 -6.64 -2.55
C SER A 88 -13.49 -6.08 -3.27
N CYS A 89 -14.58 -6.86 -3.35
CA CYS A 89 -15.81 -6.48 -4.05
C CYS A 89 -16.75 -5.61 -3.20
N ASN A 90 -16.25 -4.89 -2.20
CA ASN A 90 -17.11 -4.23 -1.23
C ASN A 90 -17.34 -2.75 -1.58
N LYS A 91 -18.53 -2.44 -2.12
CA LYS A 91 -18.97 -1.07 -2.45
C LYS A 91 -19.04 -0.14 -1.23
N THR A 92 -18.97 -0.68 -0.01
CA THR A 92 -19.09 0.09 1.24
C THR A 92 -17.76 0.56 1.83
N SER A 93 -16.61 -0.10 1.55
CA SER A 93 -15.32 0.27 2.17
C SER A 93 -14.71 1.57 1.61
N TRP A 94 -15.17 2.00 0.43
CA TRP A 94 -14.70 3.22 -0.22
C TRP A 94 -15.40 4.50 0.26
N GLN A 95 -16.50 4.41 1.02
CA GLN A 95 -17.28 5.59 1.41
C GLN A 95 -16.79 6.32 2.66
N ASN A 96 -15.83 5.77 3.43
CA ASN A 96 -15.22 6.47 4.54
C ASN A 96 -13.90 7.14 4.10
N PRO A 97 -13.82 8.49 4.10
CA PRO A 97 -12.57 9.23 3.91
C PRO A 97 -11.76 9.44 5.21
N GLU A 98 -12.24 8.97 6.36
CA GLU A 98 -11.56 9.20 7.65
C GLU A 98 -11.11 7.88 8.28
N GLY A 99 -9.85 7.86 8.71
CA GLY A 99 -9.23 6.75 9.41
C GLY A 99 -10.00 6.37 10.66
N GLN A 100 -10.81 5.33 10.56
CA GLN A 100 -11.35 4.64 11.74
C GLN A 100 -10.49 3.42 12.00
N PHE A 101 -9.48 3.61 12.86
CA PHE A 101 -8.95 2.52 13.64
C PHE A 101 -10.10 1.95 14.49
N PRO A 102 -10.28 0.61 14.56
CA PRO A 102 -10.88 0.01 15.72
C PRO A 102 -9.85 0.17 16.85
N GLY A 103 -10.05 1.20 17.68
CA GLY A 103 -9.47 1.22 19.01
C GLY A 103 -9.86 -0.07 19.74
N LEU A 104 -8.93 -0.61 20.54
CA LEU A 104 -9.12 -1.75 21.43
C LEU A 104 -10.51 -1.72 22.10
N ALA A 105 -11.45 -2.53 21.62
CA ALA A 105 -12.60 -3.05 22.35
C ALA A 105 -13.29 -4.13 21.50
N GLY A 106 -13.33 -5.36 22.01
CA GLY A 106 -13.69 -6.55 21.24
C GLY A 106 -15.10 -6.54 20.65
N GLN A 107 -15.21 -7.00 19.40
CA GLN A 107 -16.43 -7.51 18.75
C GLN A 107 -16.00 -8.53 17.67
N PRO A 108 -16.89 -9.47 17.28
CA PRO A 108 -16.52 -10.85 16.99
C PRO A 108 -16.02 -11.08 15.57
N VAL A 109 -15.14 -12.08 15.45
CA VAL A 109 -14.70 -12.71 14.20
C VAL A 109 -15.92 -13.06 13.34
N SER A 110 -16.03 -12.41 12.18
CA SER A 110 -16.83 -12.92 11.07
C SER A 110 -15.89 -13.63 10.12
N ASP A 111 -15.78 -14.93 10.33
CA ASP A 111 -14.99 -15.88 9.56
C ASP A 111 -15.61 -16.04 8.15
N LYS A 112 -15.09 -15.33 7.14
CA LYS A 112 -15.42 -15.60 5.73
C LYS A 112 -14.47 -14.99 4.70
N ASP A 113 -13.16 -15.10 4.90
CA ASP A 113 -12.18 -14.86 3.82
C ASP A 113 -11.68 -16.20 3.28
N THR A 114 -12.36 -16.71 2.26
CA THR A 114 -11.91 -17.87 1.49
C THR A 114 -10.86 -17.41 0.47
N PHE A 115 -9.59 -17.64 0.76
CA PHE A 115 -8.51 -17.44 -0.21
C PHE A 115 -8.43 -18.65 -1.15
N THR A 116 -8.53 -18.42 -2.46
CA THR A 116 -8.29 -19.46 -3.47
C THR A 116 -6.88 -19.31 -4.01
N LEU A 117 -6.01 -20.26 -3.69
CA LEU A 117 -4.64 -20.34 -4.18
C LEU A 117 -4.64 -21.05 -5.54
N VAL A 118 -4.37 -20.32 -6.64
CA VAL A 118 -4.24 -20.92 -7.96
C VAL A 118 -2.75 -21.19 -8.21
N ARG A 119 -2.39 -22.48 -8.32
CA ARG A 119 -1.08 -22.93 -8.75
C ARG A 119 -1.07 -22.95 -10.28
N SER A 120 -0.16 -22.19 -10.91
CA SER A 120 0.13 -22.34 -12.34
C SER A 120 1.01 -23.58 -12.55
N GLU A 121 0.57 -24.46 -13.46
CA GLU A 121 1.40 -25.53 -14.06
C GLU A 121 2.49 -24.96 -14.98
#